data_AF-A0A7L1XXJ8-F1
#
_entry.id   AF-A0A7L1XXJ8-F1
#
_cell.length_a   1.000
_cell.length_b   1.000
_cell.length_c   1.000
_cell.angle_alpha   90.00
_cell.angle_beta   90.00
_cell.angle_gamma   90.00
#
_symmetry.space_group_name_H-M   'P 1'
#
loop_
_entity.id
_entity.type
_entity.pdbx_description
1 polymer ?
#
loop_
_entity_poly.entity_id
_entity_poly.type
_entity_poly.pdbx_seq_one_letter_code
_entity_poly.pdbx_strand_id
1 'polypeptide(L)'
;MIARLGKEIDNPESICYWAQKNNIPVLSPALTDGSLGDMIFFHSYKRPGLVLDIVEDLRLINTQAIFARKTGMIILGGGLVKHHIANANLM
;
A
#
# COMPACT_ATOMS: atom_id res chain seq x y z
N MET A 1 1.21 7.07 -0.17
CA MET A 1 1.18 7.49 1.26
C MET A 1 2.14 6.68 2.16
N ILE A 2 2.08 5.35 2.16
CA ILE A 2 2.84 4.48 3.08
C ILE A 2 4.36 4.71 3.02
N ALA A 3 4.92 4.88 1.81
CA ALA A 3 6.34 5.18 1.65
C ALA A 3 6.78 6.45 2.39
N ARG A 4 5.93 7.49 2.43
CA ARG A 4 6.22 8.71 3.18
C ARG A 4 6.24 8.44 4.69
N LEU A 5 5.27 7.69 5.20
CA LEU A 5 5.22 7.30 6.62
C LEU A 5 6.46 6.48 7.01
N GLY A 6 6.91 5.58 6.14
CA GLY A 6 8.15 4.82 6.32
C GLY A 6 9.41 5.69 6.34
N LYS A 7 9.40 6.83 5.63
CA LYS A 7 10.52 7.80 5.66
C LYS A 7 10.49 8.63 6.94
N GLU A 8 9.32 9.06 7.37
CA GLU A 8 9.14 9.91 8.56
C GLU A 8 9.41 9.16 9.88
N ILE A 9 9.12 7.85 9.95
CA ILE A 9 9.36 7.07 11.17
C ILE A 9 10.86 6.87 11.46
N ASP A 10 11.70 6.91 10.42
CA ASP A 10 13.17 6.81 10.45
C ASP A 10 13.74 5.80 11.46
N ASN A 11 13.10 4.63 11.55
CA ASN A 11 13.44 3.59 12.52
C ASN A 11 13.79 2.27 11.80
N PRO A 12 15.01 1.71 12.01
CA PRO A 12 15.45 0.48 11.36
C PRO A 12 14.69 -0.79 11.79
N GLU A 13 13.88 -0.74 12.85
CA GLU A 13 13.00 -1.85 13.25
C GLU A 13 11.69 -1.90 12.42
N SER A 14 11.38 -0.84 11.66
CA SER A 14 10.14 -0.74 10.89
C SER A 14 10.24 -1.39 9.52
N ILE A 15 9.26 -2.22 9.18
CA ILE A 15 9.10 -2.78 7.83
C ILE A 15 8.90 -1.66 6.80
N CYS A 16 8.08 -0.66 7.12
CA CYS A 16 7.79 0.45 6.21
C CYS A 16 9.02 1.31 5.94
N TYR A 17 9.93 1.44 6.92
CA TYR A 17 11.20 2.12 6.74
C TYR A 17 12.08 1.43 5.69
N TRP A 18 12.23 0.11 5.80
CA TRP A 18 13.02 -0.65 4.83
C TRP A 18 12.35 -0.74 3.47
N ALA A 19 11.02 -0.84 3.42
CA ALA A 19 10.28 -0.87 2.17
C ALA A 19 10.53 0.41 1.36
N GLN A 20 10.37 1.60 1.96
CA GLN A 20 10.63 2.84 1.25
C GLN A 20 12.11 3.03 0.88
N LYS A 21 13.03 2.64 1.77
CA LYS A 21 14.48 2.80 1.55
C LYS A 21 14.99 1.95 0.38
N ASN A 22 14.35 0.81 0.14
CA ASN A 22 14.67 -0.11 -0.96
C ASN A 22 13.74 0.03 -2.17
N ASN A 23 12.92 1.09 -2.24
CA ASN A 23 11.93 1.31 -3.31
C ASN A 23 10.97 0.11 -3.52
N ILE A 24 10.59 -0.57 -2.44
CA ILE A 24 9.61 -1.66 -2.45
C ILE A 24 8.22 -1.05 -2.15
N PRO A 25 7.27 -1.08 -3.10
CA PRO A 25 5.95 -0.53 -2.86
C PRO A 25 5.16 -1.39 -1.88
N VAL A 26 4.47 -0.73 -0.95
CA VAL A 26 3.49 -1.34 -0.05
C VAL A 26 2.12 -0.81 -0.45
N LEU A 27 1.21 -1.71 -0.79
CA LEU A 27 -0.12 -1.38 -1.30
C LEU A 27 -1.19 -1.83 -0.31
N SER A 28 -2.14 -0.94 -0.05
CA SER A 28 -3.29 -1.21 0.81
C SER A 28 -4.51 -0.46 0.27
N PRO A 29 -5.36 -1.13 -0.55
CA PRO A 29 -6.56 -0.52 -1.11
C PRO A 29 -7.55 -0.02 -0.05
N ALA A 30 -7.52 -0.62 1.15
CA ALA A 30 -8.36 -0.25 2.28
C ALA A 30 -7.54 0.44 3.39
N LEU A 31 -6.69 1.42 3.03
CA LEU A 31 -5.82 2.11 3.99
C LEU A 31 -6.58 2.83 5.12
N THR A 32 -7.84 3.17 4.89
CA THR A 32 -8.71 3.85 5.86
C THR A 32 -9.36 2.91 6.88
N ASP A 33 -9.26 1.59 6.71
CA ASP A 33 -9.89 0.61 7.62
C ASP A 33 -8.98 0.32 8.83
N GLY A 34 -8.88 1.30 9.74
CA GLY A 34 -8.11 1.20 10.97
C GLY A 34 -7.72 2.55 11.57
N SER A 35 -6.85 2.54 12.58
CA SER A 35 -6.47 3.74 13.34
C SER A 35 -5.89 4.87 12.47
N LEU A 36 -5.21 4.55 11.37
CA LEU A 36 -4.74 5.57 10.43
C LEU A 36 -5.91 6.30 9.77
N GLY A 37 -6.98 5.58 9.43
CA GLY A 37 -8.24 6.14 8.93
C GLY A 37 -8.87 7.10 9.93
N ASP A 38 -8.92 6.74 11.22
CA ASP A 38 -9.43 7.63 12.27
C ASP A 38 -8.64 8.95 12.33
N MET A 39 -7.31 8.87 12.24
CA MET A 39 -6.46 10.07 12.24
C MET A 39 -6.69 10.94 11.01
N ILE A 40 -6.86 10.34 9.82
CA ILE A 40 -7.20 11.05 8.58
C ILE A 40 -8.59 11.71 8.72
N PHE A 41 -9.56 11.00 9.30
CA PHE A 41 -10.90 11.51 9.56
C PHE A 41 -10.85 12.76 10.45
N PHE A 42 -10.20 12.69 11.62
CA PHE A 42 -10.06 13.87 12.49
C PHE A 42 -9.26 15.00 11.84
N HIS A 43 -8.26 14.67 11.04
CA HIS A 43 -7.49 15.65 10.28
C HIS A 43 -8.36 16.41 9.27
N SER A 44 -9.28 15.72 8.60
CA SER A 44 -10.12 16.29 7.56
C SER A 44 -10.98 17.47 8.04
N TYR A 45 -11.44 17.44 9.30
CA TYR A 45 -12.18 18.56 9.91
C TYR A 45 -11.31 19.80 10.17
N LYS A 46 -10.02 19.60 10.44
CA LYS A 46 -9.08 20.70 10.73
C LYS A 46 -8.43 21.23 9.45
N ARG A 47 -8.16 20.35 8.50
CA ARG A 47 -7.46 20.62 7.23
C ARG A 47 -8.05 19.74 6.13
N PRO A 48 -9.12 20.21 5.46
CA PRO A 48 -9.72 19.47 4.36
C PRO A 48 -8.80 19.42 3.13
N GLY A 49 -8.99 18.43 2.27
CA GLY A 49 -8.35 18.36 0.95
C GLY A 49 -7.37 17.19 0.75
N LEU A 50 -7.08 16.38 1.77
CA LEU A 50 -6.35 15.13 1.57
C LEU A 50 -7.21 14.13 0.80
N VAL A 51 -6.73 13.68 -0.36
CA VAL A 51 -7.37 12.65 -1.19
C VAL A 51 -6.44 11.45 -1.27
N LEU A 52 -7.00 10.26 -1.08
CA LEU A 52 -6.33 8.98 -1.31
C LEU A 52 -6.98 8.32 -2.52
N ASP A 53 -6.27 8.31 -3.65
CA ASP A 53 -6.71 7.61 -4.85
C ASP A 53 -6.20 6.17 -4.82
N ILE A 54 -7.13 5.22 -4.99
CA ILE A 54 -6.85 3.79 -5.06
C ILE A 54 -6.68 3.30 -6.50
N VAL A 55 -7.11 4.09 -7.49
CA VAL A 55 -7.04 3.71 -8.90
C VAL A 55 -5.59 3.73 -9.39
N GLU A 56 -4.80 4.72 -8.97
CA GLU A 56 -3.37 4.76 -9.28
C GLU A 56 -2.62 3.53 -8.70
N ASP A 57 -2.90 3.15 -7.46
CA ASP A 57 -2.33 1.96 -6.83
C ASP A 57 -2.74 0.67 -7.57
N LEU A 58 -3.97 0.58 -8.06
CA LEU A 58 -4.44 -0.54 -8.88
C LEU A 58 -3.68 -0.64 -10.22
N ARG A 59 -3.40 0.50 -10.86
CA ARG A 59 -2.57 0.52 -12.07
C ARG A 59 -1.15 0.04 -11.76
N LEU A 60 -0.58 0.47 -10.63
CA LEU A 60 0.76 0.09 -10.23
C LEU A 60 0.89 -1.42 -10.03
N ILE A 61 0.02 -2.06 -9.24
CA ILE A 61 0.12 -3.52 -8.98
C ILE A 61 -0.09 -4.36 -10.24
N ASN A 62 -1.08 -4.00 -11.07
CA ASN A 62 -1.40 -4.77 -12.27
C ASN A 62 -0.28 -4.62 -13.31
N THR A 63 0.25 -3.41 -13.52
CA THR A 63 1.36 -3.21 -14.47
C THR A 63 2.62 -3.93 -14.01
N GLN A 64 2.90 -3.99 -12.70
CA GLN A 64 4.00 -4.77 -12.17
C GLN A 64 3.88 -6.26 -12.51
N ALA A 65 2.69 -6.84 -12.42
CA ALA A 65 2.45 -8.23 -12.78
C ALA A 65 2.57 -8.45 -14.30
N ILE A 66 1.91 -7.61 -15.11
CA ILE A 66 1.88 -7.72 -16.59
C ILE A 66 3.28 -7.64 -17.20
N PHE A 67 4.13 -6.73 -16.72
CA PHE A 67 5.47 -6.53 -17.28
C PHE A 67 6.55 -7.43 -16.65
N ALA A 68 6.21 -8.25 -15.66
CA ALA A 68 7.15 -9.19 -15.06
C ALA A 68 7.35 -10.41 -15.98
N ARG A 69 8.60 -10.85 -16.13
CA ARG A 69 8.92 -12.07 -16.90
C ARG A 69 8.29 -13.33 -16.29
N LYS A 70 8.29 -13.40 -14.96
CA LYS A 70 7.69 -14.45 -14.13
C LYS A 70 7.34 -13.82 -12.79
N THR A 71 6.31 -14.33 -12.14
CA THR A 71 5.88 -13.88 -10.82
C THR A 71 5.85 -15.05 -9.84
N GLY A 72 6.02 -14.74 -8.55
CA GLY A 72 5.89 -15.68 -7.45
C GLY A 72 5.14 -15.00 -6.31
N MET A 73 4.23 -15.73 -5.66
CA MET A 73 3.39 -15.20 -4.59
C MET A 73 3.71 -15.92 -3.28
N ILE A 74 4.09 -15.17 -2.24
CA ILE A 74 4.15 -15.64 -0.86
C ILE A 74 3.05 -14.91 -0.10
N ILE A 75 1.99 -15.64 0.29
CA ILE A 75 0.80 -15.06 0.91
C ILE A 75 0.61 -15.72 2.27
N LEU A 76 0.67 -14.91 3.34
CA LEU A 76 0.41 -15.35 4.71
C LEU A 76 -0.98 -14.82 5.12
N GLY A 77 -1.96 -15.73 5.22
CA GLY A 77 -3.36 -15.38 5.52
C GLY A 77 -4.27 -15.35 4.29
N GLY A 78 -5.40 -14.62 4.38
CA GLY A 78 -6.47 -14.58 3.37
C GLY A 78 -7.02 -13.18 3.10
N GLY A 79 -8.28 -13.07 2.69
CA GLY A 79 -8.97 -11.78 2.52
C GLY A 79 -8.40 -10.89 1.41
N LEU A 80 -8.41 -9.58 1.65
CA LEU A 80 -8.02 -8.55 0.67
C LEU A 80 -6.60 -8.77 0.13
N VAL A 81 -5.63 -9.09 1.00
CA VAL A 81 -4.23 -9.28 0.58
C VAL A 81 -4.08 -10.45 -0.38
N LYS A 82 -4.75 -11.58 -0.12
CA LYS A 82 -4.72 -12.75 -1.01
C LYS A 82 -5.38 -12.43 -2.34
N HIS A 83 -6.58 -11.86 -2.31
CA HIS A 83 -7.34 -11.58 -3.52
C HIS A 83 -6.63 -10.55 -4.39
N HIS A 84 -6.14 -9.46 -3.82
CA HIS A 84 -5.54 -8.37 -4.59
C HIS A 84 -4.26 -8.80 -5.31
N ILE A 85 -3.38 -9.54 -4.65
CA ILE A 85 -2.15 -10.08 -5.25
C ILE A 85 -2.47 -11.11 -6.34
N ALA A 86 -3.38 -12.06 -6.06
CA ALA A 86 -3.77 -13.07 -7.04
C ALA A 86 -4.47 -12.47 -8.27
N ASN A 87 -5.32 -11.46 -8.06
CA ASN A 87 -6.02 -10.77 -9.13
C ASN A 87 -5.08 -9.95 -10.02
N ALA A 88 -4.01 -9.38 -9.46
CA ALA A 88 -2.99 -8.72 -10.27
C ALA A 88 -2.27 -9.70 -11.20
N ASN A 89 -2.04 -10.94 -10.75
CA ASN A 89 -1.40 -12.00 -11.52
C ASN A 89 -2.34 -12.73 -12.50
N LEU A 90 -3.63 -12.36 -12.53
CA LEU A 90 -4.57 -12.83 -13.56
C LEU A 90 -4.41 -12.05 -14.87
N MET A 91 -3.88 -10.83 -14.81
CA MET A 91 -3.64 -9.93 -15.94
C MET A 91 -2.41 -10.34 -16.74
#